data_AF-W4QTT3-F1
#
_entry.id   AF-W4QTT3-F1
#
_cell.length_a   1.000
_cell.length_b   1.000
_cell.length_c   1.000
_cell.angle_alpha   90.00
_cell.angle_beta   90.00
_cell.angle_gamma   90.00
#
_symmetry.space_group_name_H-M   'P 1'
#
loop_
_entity.id
_entity.type
_entity.pdbx_description
1 polymer ?
#
loop_
_entity_poly.entity_id
_entity_poly.type
_entity_poly.pdbx_seq_one_letter_code
_entity_poly.pdbx_strand_id
1 'polypeptide(L)'
;MIREKRNFEFLLTLIVAVCMITGCGSLNVTQPVTVGTVNDKEVNEEEQVTGPLTSKLETLEQENGALRVLYQVWNETEQDQVVQFTSGLKVDMEIYDENGVLVRQYSDEVLSTQALEELSLKKGEIYEEEIIIDQLINGTYTLHVYLNVPERAGETSEQITIKSSIYNKGEGVISKVHPDLIEVTIESEQSNFQLTDFAKEQLLDLSEEEEISFIYTETEIEDKMIESFLYEREHILLERSPLELDQELIDISTHLIEADENSVLSGYQPFEVFQMYMYTQAGEDYGTMYKYYPEGSVDISKEQFVEEGRSGVNTVNQREFMSKFNEVREFEVITKERAATVLFTFNEEERFTFQLERHQNIWLVKPMPLQ
;
A
#
# COMPACT_ATOMS: atom_id res chain seq x y z
N MET A 1 -11.30 -17.53 56.73
CA MET A 1 -12.76 -17.66 56.91
C MET A 1 -13.37 -16.27 56.95
N ILE A 2 -13.94 -15.86 55.81
CA ILE A 2 -15.03 -14.89 55.61
C ILE A 2 -14.84 -13.42 56.03
N ARG A 3 -15.12 -12.57 55.03
CA ARG A 3 -15.72 -11.21 55.00
C ARG A 3 -14.76 -10.03 54.75
N GLU A 4 -14.64 -9.57 53.51
CA GLU A 4 -15.55 -8.65 52.79
C GLU A 4 -15.96 -7.42 53.60
N LYS A 5 -15.47 -6.24 53.15
CA LYS A 5 -16.26 -5.09 52.68
C LYS A 5 -15.37 -3.85 52.63
N ARG A 6 -15.15 -3.30 51.43
CA ARG A 6 -14.91 -1.86 51.31
C ARG A 6 -15.49 -1.35 50.00
N ASN A 7 -16.75 -0.95 50.09
CA ASN A 7 -17.45 -0.12 49.13
C ASN A 7 -16.76 1.25 49.10
N PHE A 8 -16.35 1.70 47.92
CA PHE A 8 -16.08 3.11 47.67
C PHE A 8 -16.68 3.47 46.31
N GLU A 9 -18.00 3.66 46.34
CA GLU A 9 -18.75 4.35 45.30
C GLU A 9 -18.35 5.83 45.32
N PHE A 10 -17.84 6.34 44.20
CA PHE A 10 -17.89 7.76 43.88
C PHE A 10 -18.13 7.92 42.37
N LEU A 11 -19.42 7.87 42.02
CA LEU A 11 -20.11 8.88 41.22
C LEU A 11 -19.27 9.58 40.13
N LEU A 12 -19.23 9.03 38.91
CA LEU A 12 -18.90 9.81 37.71
C LEU A 12 -20.12 9.84 36.80
N THR A 13 -20.70 11.03 36.74
CA THR A 13 -21.99 11.34 36.12
C THR A 13 -21.88 11.36 34.60
N LEU A 14 -22.70 10.50 34.00
CA LEU A 14 -23.22 10.49 32.64
C LEU A 14 -23.55 11.90 32.09
N ILE A 15 -22.90 12.33 30.99
CA ILE A 15 -23.40 13.39 30.12
C ILE A 15 -23.72 12.78 28.76
N VAL A 16 -25.04 12.58 28.55
CA VAL A 16 -25.67 12.28 27.27
C VAL A 16 -25.76 13.58 26.47
N ALA A 17 -25.09 13.66 25.33
CA ALA A 17 -25.29 14.70 24.33
C ALA A 17 -26.02 14.11 23.13
N VAL A 18 -27.36 14.14 23.22
CA VAL A 18 -28.28 13.93 22.08
C VAL A 18 -28.37 15.25 21.32
N CYS A 19 -27.79 15.32 20.13
CA CYS A 19 -28.10 16.37 19.16
C CYS A 19 -29.09 15.81 18.13
N MET A 20 -30.37 16.13 18.36
CA MET A 20 -31.41 16.00 17.34
C MET A 20 -31.22 17.11 16.31
N ILE A 21 -30.95 16.76 15.05
CA ILE A 21 -31.16 17.71 13.94
C ILE A 21 -32.57 17.45 13.41
N THR A 22 -33.48 18.35 13.81
CA THR A 22 -34.80 18.52 13.22
C THR A 22 -34.67 19.31 11.92
N GLY A 23 -34.96 18.67 10.79
CA GLY A 23 -35.18 19.33 9.49
C GLY A 23 -36.63 19.19 9.02
N CYS A 24 -37.51 20.09 9.47
CA CYS A 24 -38.67 20.53 8.69
C CYS A 24 -38.22 21.81 7.97
N GLY A 25 -38.44 22.09 6.69
CA GLY A 25 -39.47 21.65 5.76
C GLY A 25 -40.13 22.93 5.21
N SER A 26 -40.11 23.14 3.89
CA SER A 26 -41.25 23.68 3.12
C SER A 26 -40.93 23.77 1.63
N LEU A 27 -41.68 22.98 0.86
CA LEU A 27 -42.01 23.25 -0.54
C LEU A 27 -42.92 24.48 -0.61
N ASN A 28 -42.65 25.39 -1.56
CA ASN A 28 -43.68 26.24 -2.13
C ASN A 28 -43.51 26.28 -3.65
N VAL A 29 -44.62 26.00 -4.33
CA VAL A 29 -44.77 25.93 -5.78
C VAL A 29 -45.22 27.30 -6.29
N THR A 30 -44.92 27.57 -7.56
CA THR A 30 -45.74 28.23 -8.62
C THR A 30 -45.24 29.57 -9.20
N GLN A 31 -44.66 29.45 -10.41
CA GLN A 31 -44.97 30.20 -11.66
C GLN A 31 -44.20 31.48 -12.08
N PRO A 32 -44.16 31.80 -13.41
CA PRO A 32 -42.93 32.06 -14.15
C PRO A 32 -42.82 33.50 -14.72
N VAL A 33 -41.93 33.67 -15.72
CA VAL A 33 -41.70 34.80 -16.64
C VAL A 33 -40.69 35.85 -16.13
N THR A 34 -39.51 35.97 -16.74
CA THR A 34 -39.21 36.83 -17.92
C THR A 34 -37.70 36.93 -18.13
N VAL A 35 -37.31 36.85 -19.40
CA VAL A 35 -35.98 37.05 -19.98
C VAL A 35 -35.26 38.29 -19.43
N GLY A 36 -34.00 38.08 -19.01
CA GLY A 36 -33.04 39.14 -18.69
C GLY A 36 -31.63 38.60 -18.83
N THR A 37 -31.05 38.75 -20.02
CA THR A 37 -29.66 38.43 -20.37
C THR A 37 -28.70 39.22 -19.48
N VAL A 38 -27.94 38.53 -18.65
CA VAL A 38 -26.74 39.08 -18.01
C VAL A 38 -25.59 38.13 -18.34
N ASN A 39 -24.55 38.71 -18.94
CA ASN A 39 -23.32 38.04 -19.32
C ASN A 39 -22.60 37.52 -18.07
N ASP A 40 -22.71 36.22 -17.82
CA ASP A 40 -21.69 35.52 -17.04
C ASP A 40 -20.55 35.19 -18.00
N LYS A 41 -19.43 35.87 -17.78
CA LYS A 41 -18.14 35.44 -18.31
C LYS A 41 -17.87 34.07 -17.70
N GLU A 42 -17.93 33.04 -18.54
CA GLU A 42 -17.21 31.79 -18.32
C GLU A 42 -15.79 32.17 -17.89
N VAL A 43 -15.48 31.86 -16.63
CA VAL A 43 -14.10 31.69 -16.19
C VAL A 43 -13.65 30.43 -16.94
N ASN A 44 -12.84 30.62 -17.97
CA ASN A 44 -12.14 29.54 -18.64
C ASN A 44 -11.50 28.67 -17.55
N GLU A 45 -11.93 27.41 -17.47
CA GLU A 45 -11.05 26.34 -17.05
C GLU A 45 -9.82 26.43 -17.98
N GLU A 46 -8.71 26.92 -17.44
CA GLU A 46 -7.45 26.93 -18.17
C GLU A 46 -7.13 25.47 -18.46
N GLU A 47 -7.19 25.10 -19.75
CA GLU A 47 -6.68 23.83 -20.25
C GLU A 47 -5.27 23.63 -19.67
N GLN A 48 -5.15 22.61 -18.82
CA GLN A 48 -3.94 22.20 -18.16
C GLN A 48 -3.00 21.61 -19.23
N VAL A 49 -2.18 22.48 -19.83
CA VAL A 49 -1.19 22.05 -20.82
C VAL A 49 0.05 21.57 -20.07
N THR A 50 0.10 20.28 -19.75
CA THR A 50 1.33 19.61 -19.33
C THR A 50 2.21 19.38 -20.57
N GLY A 51 3.02 20.37 -20.92
CA GLY A 51 4.11 20.23 -21.88
C GLY A 51 5.25 19.36 -21.33
N PRO A 52 6.12 18.81 -22.20
CA PRO A 52 7.22 17.98 -21.74
C PRO A 52 8.25 18.83 -20.96
N LEU A 53 8.46 18.48 -19.69
CA LEU A 53 9.57 18.98 -18.88
C LEU A 53 10.83 18.17 -19.19
N THR A 54 11.99 18.83 -19.17
CA THR A 54 13.29 18.17 -19.29
C THR A 54 13.90 18.05 -17.90
N SER A 55 14.61 16.96 -17.64
CA SER A 55 15.21 16.70 -16.33
C SER A 55 16.58 16.06 -16.42
N LYS A 56 17.29 16.09 -15.28
CA LYS A 56 18.60 15.48 -15.08
C LYS A 56 18.70 15.02 -13.63
N LEU A 57 19.39 13.91 -13.41
CA LEU A 57 19.85 13.47 -12.10
C LEU A 57 21.37 13.66 -12.01
N GLU A 58 21.84 14.11 -10.85
CA GLU A 58 23.26 14.23 -10.56
C GLU A 58 23.59 13.59 -9.21
N THR A 59 24.48 12.60 -9.23
CA THR A 59 25.04 12.04 -8.00
C THR A 59 25.99 13.03 -7.35
N LEU A 60 25.64 13.53 -6.16
CA LEU A 60 26.45 14.47 -5.39
C LEU A 60 27.47 13.75 -4.52
N GLU A 61 27.03 12.75 -3.76
CA GLU A 61 27.84 12.02 -2.79
C GLU A 61 27.43 10.55 -2.75
N GLN A 62 28.42 9.67 -2.61
CA GLN A 62 28.21 8.23 -2.45
C GLN A 62 29.21 7.69 -1.44
N GLU A 63 28.75 7.30 -0.27
CA GLU A 63 29.59 6.82 0.81
C GLU A 63 28.86 5.79 1.68
N ASN A 64 29.51 4.66 2.00
CA ASN A 64 29.00 3.65 2.93
C ASN A 64 27.57 3.15 2.61
N GLY A 65 27.19 3.07 1.33
CA GLY A 65 25.84 2.66 0.93
C GLY A 65 24.77 3.73 1.13
N ALA A 66 25.16 4.96 1.48
CA ALA A 66 24.35 6.15 1.34
C ALA A 66 24.67 6.85 0.01
N LEU A 67 23.62 7.41 -0.59
CA LEU A 67 23.63 8.09 -1.86
C LEU A 67 22.86 9.40 -1.72
N ARG A 68 23.47 10.49 -2.17
CA ARG A 68 22.86 11.80 -2.24
C ARG A 68 22.79 12.23 -3.69
N VAL A 69 21.59 12.47 -4.19
CA VAL A 69 21.35 12.89 -5.58
C VAL A 69 20.64 14.24 -5.62
N LEU A 70 20.94 15.01 -6.67
CA LEU A 70 20.25 16.23 -7.02
C LEU A 70 19.40 15.97 -8.26
N TYR A 71 18.09 15.99 -8.09
CA TYR A 71 17.13 15.99 -9.18
C TYR A 71 16.90 17.43 -9.65
N GLN A 72 17.03 17.65 -10.95
CA GLN A 72 16.78 18.94 -11.59
C GLN A 72 15.75 18.76 -12.70
N VAL A 73 14.71 19.59 -12.72
CA VAL A 73 13.69 19.60 -13.77
C VAL A 73 13.40 21.02 -14.21
N TRP A 74 13.28 21.25 -15.51
CA TRP A 74 13.09 22.58 -16.08
C TRP A 74 12.19 22.59 -17.30
N ASN A 75 11.62 23.76 -17.55
CA ASN A 75 10.77 24.01 -18.71
C ASN A 75 11.60 24.59 -19.87
N GLU A 76 11.67 23.89 -21.00
CA GLU A 76 12.34 24.39 -22.22
C GLU A 76 11.40 25.16 -23.16
N THR A 77 10.10 25.05 -22.95
CA THR A 77 9.06 25.63 -23.80
C THR A 77 8.88 27.13 -23.52
N GLU A 78 8.29 27.86 -24.47
CA GLU A 78 7.96 29.29 -24.29
C GLU A 78 6.73 29.51 -23.40
N GLN A 79 5.95 28.46 -23.13
CA GLN A 79 4.74 28.52 -22.31
C GLN A 79 5.10 28.14 -20.88
N ASP A 80 4.56 28.86 -19.91
CA ASP A 80 4.69 28.49 -18.50
C ASP A 80 4.07 27.10 -18.29
N GLN A 81 4.79 26.24 -17.57
CA GLN A 81 4.36 24.88 -17.26
C GLN A 81 3.86 24.86 -15.81
N VAL A 82 2.68 24.30 -15.59
CA VAL A 82 2.06 24.23 -14.27
C VAL A 82 1.85 22.77 -13.91
N VAL A 83 2.49 22.33 -12.83
CA VAL A 83 2.38 20.98 -12.29
C VAL A 83 1.61 21.05 -10.98
N GLN A 84 0.57 20.23 -10.84
CA GLN A 84 -0.27 20.17 -9.63
C GLN A 84 -0.01 18.87 -8.90
N PHE A 85 0.27 18.96 -7.60
CA PHE A 85 0.52 17.82 -6.73
C PHE A 85 -0.65 17.61 -5.80
N THR A 86 -0.97 16.35 -5.52
CA THR A 86 -2.01 15.94 -4.56
C THR A 86 -1.48 15.81 -3.13
N SER A 87 -0.15 15.86 -2.94
CA SER A 87 0.50 15.83 -1.64
C SER A 87 1.69 16.78 -1.58
N GLY A 88 2.23 16.99 -0.37
CA GLY A 88 3.47 17.74 -0.15
C GLY A 88 4.73 17.03 -0.68
N LEU A 89 4.62 15.80 -1.18
CA LEU A 89 5.74 15.05 -1.75
C LEU A 89 5.77 15.34 -3.26
N LYS A 90 6.68 16.22 -3.68
CA LYS A 90 6.79 16.70 -5.07
C LYS A 90 7.59 15.80 -5.99
N VAL A 91 8.57 15.09 -5.44
CA VAL A 91 9.46 14.21 -6.19
C VAL A 91 9.36 12.84 -5.56
N ASP A 92 9.17 11.84 -6.40
CA ASP A 92 9.28 10.45 -6.00
C ASP A 92 10.41 9.78 -6.78
N MET A 93 10.89 8.67 -6.23
CA MET A 93 11.96 7.90 -6.82
C MET A 93 11.78 6.42 -6.55
N GLU A 94 11.92 5.65 -7.61
CA GLU A 94 11.93 4.20 -7.60
C GLU A 94 13.36 3.70 -7.82
N ILE A 95 13.77 2.70 -7.05
CA ILE A 95 15.10 2.07 -7.15
C ILE A 95 14.91 0.63 -7.60
N TYR A 96 15.50 0.30 -8.73
CA TYR A 96 15.50 -1.05 -9.29
C TYR A 96 16.89 -1.68 -9.15
N ASP A 97 16.94 -2.98 -8.85
CA ASP A 97 18.19 -3.74 -8.85
C ASP A 97 18.70 -4.07 -10.27
N GLU A 98 19.79 -4.83 -10.37
CA GLU A 98 20.37 -5.24 -11.66
C GLU A 98 19.47 -6.17 -12.49
N ASN A 99 18.48 -6.80 -11.87
CA ASN A 99 17.51 -7.67 -12.52
C ASN A 99 16.25 -6.91 -12.95
N GLY A 100 16.15 -5.61 -12.63
CA GLY A 100 14.98 -4.78 -12.90
C GLY A 100 13.85 -4.98 -11.89
N VAL A 101 14.13 -5.53 -10.71
CA VAL A 101 13.16 -5.67 -9.62
C VAL A 101 13.15 -4.38 -8.80
N LEU A 102 11.96 -3.82 -8.55
CA LEU A 102 11.78 -2.68 -7.67
C LEU A 102 12.13 -3.06 -6.23
N VAL A 103 13.17 -2.48 -5.66
CA VAL A 103 13.65 -2.78 -4.31
C VAL A 103 13.31 -1.70 -3.29
N ARG A 104 13.03 -0.47 -3.73
CA ARG A 104 12.71 0.67 -2.84
C ARG A 104 11.97 1.75 -3.61
N GLN A 105 11.07 2.45 -2.93
CA GLN A 105 10.40 3.65 -3.44
C GLN A 105 10.36 4.71 -2.34
N TYR A 106 10.71 5.95 -2.66
CA TYR A 106 10.87 7.01 -1.67
C TYR A 106 9.55 7.37 -0.97
N SER A 107 8.44 7.40 -1.70
CA SER A 107 7.11 7.67 -1.16
C SER A 107 6.61 6.65 -0.11
N ASP A 108 7.18 5.44 -0.05
CA ASP A 108 6.84 4.46 0.99
C ASP A 108 7.48 4.77 2.36
N GLU A 109 8.49 5.63 2.38
CA GLU A 109 9.34 5.85 3.56
C GLU A 109 9.15 7.21 4.20
N VAL A 110 8.44 8.11 3.52
CA VAL A 110 8.21 9.47 3.97
C VAL A 110 6.73 9.74 4.19
N LEU A 111 6.43 10.31 5.36
CA LEU A 111 5.09 10.82 5.63
C LEU A 111 4.93 12.18 4.97
N SER A 112 3.98 12.26 4.04
CA SER A 112 3.65 13.50 3.34
C SER A 112 2.26 14.01 3.75
N THR A 113 2.11 15.33 3.84
CA THR A 113 0.81 15.96 4.07
C THR A 113 -0.03 15.91 2.80
N GLN A 114 -1.30 15.53 2.93
CA GLN A 114 -2.28 15.63 1.85
C GLN A 114 -2.65 17.10 1.65
N ALA A 115 -2.02 17.75 0.68
CA ALA A 115 -2.20 19.16 0.37
C ALA A 115 -1.99 19.38 -1.12
N LEU A 116 -2.96 20.07 -1.75
CA LEU A 116 -2.83 20.51 -3.13
C LEU A 116 -1.74 21.58 -3.21
N GLU A 117 -0.69 21.29 -3.96
CA GLU A 117 0.40 22.22 -4.25
C GLU A 117 0.54 22.45 -5.75
N GLU A 118 1.07 23.61 -6.12
CA GLU A 118 1.31 23.98 -7.52
C GLU A 118 2.76 24.40 -7.70
N LEU A 119 3.42 23.87 -8.74
CA LEU A 119 4.72 24.31 -9.22
C LEU A 119 4.54 24.92 -10.61
N SER A 120 4.78 26.23 -10.72
CA SER A 120 4.80 26.94 -12.00
C SER A 120 6.25 27.18 -12.42
N LEU A 121 6.64 26.66 -13.59
CA LEU A 121 7.97 26.79 -14.18
C LEU A 121 7.91 27.63 -15.46
N LYS A 122 8.59 28.78 -15.43
CA LYS A 122 8.80 29.59 -16.64
C LYS A 122 9.88 28.98 -17.52
N LYS A 123 9.96 29.45 -18.77
CA LYS A 123 11.03 29.05 -19.68
C LYS A 123 12.41 29.22 -19.05
N GLY A 124 13.16 28.13 -18.95
CA GLY A 124 14.51 28.05 -18.41
C GLY A 124 14.59 28.08 -16.89
N GLU A 125 13.45 28.10 -16.18
CA GLU A 125 13.40 27.97 -14.73
C GLU A 125 13.60 26.51 -14.33
N ILE A 126 14.44 26.30 -13.31
CA ILE A 126 14.84 24.98 -12.81
C ILE A 126 14.25 24.81 -11.41
N TYR A 127 13.53 23.72 -11.21
CA TYR A 127 13.23 23.17 -9.89
C TYR A 127 14.29 22.14 -9.53
N GLU A 128 14.76 22.19 -8.29
CA GLU A 128 15.80 21.29 -7.78
C GLU A 128 15.31 20.65 -6.49
N GLU A 129 15.51 19.34 -6.36
CA GLU A 129 15.24 18.59 -5.14
C GLU A 129 16.43 17.69 -4.83
N GLU A 130 16.84 17.69 -3.56
CA GLU A 130 17.88 16.81 -3.09
C GLU A 130 17.27 15.60 -2.40
N ILE A 131 17.66 14.41 -2.83
CA ILE A 131 17.16 13.14 -2.27
C ILE A 131 18.32 12.40 -1.64
N ILE A 132 18.13 11.96 -0.39
CA ILE A 132 19.08 11.15 0.35
C ILE A 132 18.52 9.75 0.49
N ILE A 133 19.33 8.77 0.11
CA ILE A 133 19.01 7.35 0.15
C ILE A 133 20.10 6.69 0.96
N ASP A 134 19.73 5.84 1.90
CA ASP A 134 20.65 5.06 2.73
C ASP A 134 20.49 3.56 2.45
N GLN A 135 21.10 2.70 3.28
CA GLN A 135 20.83 1.26 3.29
C GLN A 135 21.02 0.51 1.95
N LEU A 136 21.72 1.10 0.97
CA LEU A 136 21.98 0.40 -0.29
C LEU A 136 23.15 -0.56 -0.09
N ILE A 137 22.90 -1.85 -0.31
CA ILE A 137 23.95 -2.87 -0.33
C ILE A 137 24.86 -2.70 -1.57
N ASN A 138 25.99 -3.39 -1.57
CA ASN A 138 26.87 -3.41 -2.75
C ASN A 138 26.12 -4.00 -3.95
N GLY A 139 26.08 -3.27 -5.06
CA GLY A 139 25.29 -3.68 -6.23
C GLY A 139 25.22 -2.61 -7.31
N THR A 140 24.56 -2.93 -8.41
CA THR A 140 24.20 -1.95 -9.45
C THR A 140 22.70 -1.72 -9.41
N TYR A 141 22.31 -0.46 -9.48
CA TYR A 141 20.93 -0.02 -9.37
C TYR A 141 20.57 0.92 -10.51
N THR A 142 19.29 0.96 -10.85
CA THR A 142 18.71 1.99 -11.72
C THR A 142 17.77 2.85 -10.89
N LEU A 143 18.08 4.15 -10.79
CA LEU A 143 17.24 5.14 -10.14
C LEU A 143 16.30 5.72 -11.18
N HIS A 144 14.99 5.68 -10.94
CA HIS A 144 13.99 6.37 -11.72
C HIS A 144 13.42 7.50 -10.87
N VAL A 145 13.57 8.75 -11.31
CA VAL A 145 13.16 9.94 -10.55
C VAL A 145 12.23 10.79 -11.40
N TYR A 146 11.13 11.25 -10.80
CA TYR A 146 10.07 11.99 -11.50
C TYR A 146 9.34 12.93 -10.54
N LEU A 147 8.64 13.93 -11.09
CA LEU A 147 7.65 14.68 -10.33
C LEU A 147 6.48 13.76 -9.98
N ASN A 148 6.07 13.75 -8.71
CA ASN A 148 5.05 12.88 -8.15
C ASN A 148 3.63 13.31 -8.59
N VAL A 149 3.36 13.12 -9.88
CA VAL A 149 2.10 13.36 -10.58
C VAL A 149 1.81 12.19 -11.52
N PRO A 150 0.54 11.93 -11.88
CA PRO A 150 0.16 10.71 -12.62
C PRO A 150 0.90 10.50 -13.94
N GLU A 151 1.22 11.57 -14.65
CA GLU A 151 1.95 11.54 -15.91
C GLU A 151 3.47 11.35 -15.77
N ARG A 152 3.99 11.25 -14.53
CA ARG A 152 5.43 11.18 -14.21
C ARG A 152 6.24 12.27 -14.93
N ALA A 153 5.77 13.51 -14.81
CA ALA A 153 6.40 14.64 -15.50
C ALA A 153 7.88 14.78 -15.12
N GLY A 154 8.73 15.04 -16.12
CA GLY A 154 10.17 15.18 -15.90
C GLY A 154 10.86 13.88 -15.48
N GLU A 155 10.32 12.71 -15.81
CA GLU A 155 10.98 11.44 -15.51
C GLU A 155 12.37 11.34 -16.15
N THR A 156 13.33 10.86 -15.37
CA THR A 156 14.69 10.53 -15.80
C THR A 156 15.20 9.31 -15.05
N SER A 157 16.24 8.68 -15.60
CA SER A 157 16.88 7.55 -14.93
C SER A 157 18.40 7.60 -15.00
N GLU A 158 19.05 7.08 -13.96
CA GLU A 158 20.49 6.96 -13.87
C GLU A 158 20.86 5.59 -13.30
N GLN A 159 21.83 4.92 -13.93
CA GLN A 159 22.41 3.71 -13.37
C GLN A 159 23.58 4.07 -12.45
N ILE A 160 23.57 3.52 -11.24
CA ILE A 160 24.62 3.72 -10.24
C ILE A 160 25.16 2.38 -9.73
N THR A 161 26.44 2.35 -9.36
CA THR A 161 27.06 1.19 -8.71
C THR A 161 27.50 1.55 -7.30
N ILE A 162 26.89 0.90 -6.31
CA ILE A 162 27.27 1.01 -4.91
C ILE A 162 28.43 0.05 -4.62
N LYS A 163 29.50 0.59 -4.03
CA LYS A 163 30.70 -0.14 -3.62
C LYS A 163 31.05 0.23 -2.19
N SER A 164 31.66 -0.70 -1.47
CA SER A 164 32.10 -0.51 -0.07
C SER A 164 30.96 -0.06 0.85
N SER A 165 29.75 -0.54 0.60
CA SER A 165 28.63 -0.37 1.53
C SER A 165 28.93 -1.07 2.85
N ILE A 166 28.54 -0.43 3.95
CA ILE A 166 28.55 -1.05 5.29
C ILE A 166 27.33 -1.94 5.52
N TYR A 167 26.33 -1.83 4.63
CA TYR A 167 25.11 -2.61 4.66
C TYR A 167 25.32 -3.95 3.95
N ASN A 168 24.85 -5.01 4.61
CA ASN A 168 24.95 -6.39 4.16
C ASN A 168 23.54 -6.97 4.02
N LYS A 169 23.38 -7.90 3.08
CA LYS A 169 22.17 -8.72 2.99
C LYS A 169 22.35 -9.98 3.85
N GLY A 170 21.37 -10.27 4.69
CA GLY A 170 21.25 -11.52 5.44
C GLY A 170 20.00 -12.29 5.06
N GLU A 171 20.07 -13.61 5.14
CA GLU A 171 18.95 -14.53 4.97
C GLU A 171 19.04 -15.59 6.08
N GLY A 172 17.92 -15.92 6.72
CA GLY A 172 17.93 -16.90 7.80
C GLY A 172 16.56 -17.13 8.43
N VAL A 173 16.53 -17.98 9.45
CA VAL A 173 15.28 -18.34 10.16
C VAL A 173 15.26 -17.70 11.54
N ILE A 174 14.16 -17.01 11.87
CA ILE A 174 13.95 -16.45 13.20
C ILE A 174 13.89 -17.58 14.22
N SER A 175 14.84 -17.59 15.16
CA SER A 175 14.88 -18.56 16.26
C SER A 175 14.24 -18.02 17.53
N LYS A 176 14.24 -16.69 17.71
CA LYS A 176 13.65 -16.02 18.86
C LYS A 176 13.36 -14.55 18.57
N VAL A 177 12.23 -14.05 19.07
CA VAL A 177 11.83 -12.64 18.93
C VAL A 177 11.80 -11.94 20.29
N HIS A 178 12.52 -10.82 20.43
CA HIS A 178 12.34 -9.83 21.50
C HIS A 178 12.11 -8.44 20.88
N PRO A 179 11.51 -7.49 21.63
CA PRO A 179 11.18 -6.16 21.10
C PRO A 179 12.37 -5.38 20.50
N ASP A 180 13.58 -5.59 21.01
CA ASP A 180 14.78 -4.86 20.56
C ASP A 180 15.85 -5.77 19.94
N LEU A 181 15.62 -7.09 19.94
CA LEU A 181 16.62 -8.07 19.55
C LEU A 181 15.96 -9.32 18.97
N ILE A 182 16.48 -9.80 17.86
CA ILE A 182 16.10 -11.09 17.32
C ILE A 182 17.29 -12.03 17.24
N GLU A 183 17.02 -13.31 17.38
CA GLU A 183 17.99 -14.37 17.16
C GLU A 183 17.66 -15.01 15.82
N VAL A 184 18.63 -15.02 14.90
CA VAL A 184 18.47 -15.58 13.54
C VAL A 184 19.48 -16.69 13.34
N THR A 185 19.01 -17.83 12.86
CA THR A 185 19.88 -18.94 12.43
C THR A 185 20.23 -18.74 10.96
N ILE A 186 21.51 -18.50 10.68
CA ILE A 186 22.09 -18.31 9.34
C ILE A 186 23.07 -19.45 9.11
N GLU A 187 22.87 -20.26 8.07
CA GLU A 187 23.73 -21.41 7.74
C GLU A 187 24.03 -22.38 8.91
N SER A 188 23.09 -22.54 9.85
CA SER A 188 23.21 -23.33 11.10
C SER A 188 23.97 -22.65 12.25
N GLU A 189 24.35 -21.39 12.12
CA GLU A 189 24.90 -20.58 13.20
C GLU A 189 23.88 -19.56 13.71
N GLN A 190 23.70 -19.50 15.03
CA GLN A 190 22.82 -18.53 15.67
C GLN A 190 23.55 -17.20 15.84
N SER A 191 22.97 -16.13 15.32
CA SER A 191 23.44 -14.75 15.49
C SER A 191 22.35 -13.90 16.14
N ASN A 192 22.74 -13.05 17.07
CA ASN A 192 21.84 -12.04 17.65
C ASN A 192 21.96 -10.75 16.84
N PHE A 193 20.82 -10.15 16.56
CA PHE A 193 20.71 -8.87 15.88
C PHE A 193 19.92 -7.89 16.73
N GLN A 194 20.47 -6.69 16.93
CA GLN A 194 19.70 -5.56 17.41
C GLN A 194 18.79 -5.05 16.29
N LEU A 195 17.72 -4.35 16.64
CA LEU A 195 16.78 -3.78 15.68
C LEU A 195 16.83 -2.25 15.75
N THR A 196 16.88 -1.59 14.59
CA THR A 196 16.51 -0.17 14.49
C THR A 196 15.04 0.04 14.80
N ASP A 197 14.62 1.27 15.08
CA ASP A 197 13.19 1.56 15.30
C ASP A 197 12.35 1.23 14.06
N PHE A 198 12.89 1.44 12.84
CA PHE A 198 12.23 1.05 11.60
C PHE A 198 12.06 -0.48 11.49
N ALA A 199 13.11 -1.26 11.76
CA ALA A 199 13.01 -2.72 11.77
C ALA A 199 12.02 -3.23 12.83
N LYS A 200 11.90 -2.56 13.98
CA LYS A 200 10.90 -2.91 15.02
C LYS A 200 9.46 -2.72 14.53
N GLU A 201 9.19 -1.68 13.76
CA GLU A 201 7.86 -1.47 13.19
C GLU A 201 7.48 -2.59 12.21
N GLN A 202 8.46 -3.10 11.46
CA GLN A 202 8.28 -4.24 10.56
C GLN A 202 8.15 -5.59 11.29
N LEU A 203 8.66 -5.69 12.53
CA LEU A 203 8.64 -6.90 13.36
C LEU A 203 7.22 -7.32 13.79
N LEU A 204 6.25 -6.40 13.81
CA LEU A 204 4.89 -6.65 14.33
C LEU A 204 4.19 -7.86 13.67
N ASP A 205 4.63 -8.26 12.48
CA ASP A 205 4.07 -9.37 11.73
C ASP A 205 4.94 -10.65 11.73
N LEU A 206 6.15 -10.61 12.33
CA LEU A 206 7.11 -11.70 12.25
C LEU A 206 6.92 -12.71 13.39
N SER A 207 7.07 -13.98 13.06
CA SER A 207 6.93 -15.11 13.99
C SER A 207 8.22 -15.90 14.16
N GLU A 208 8.34 -16.64 15.27
CA GLU A 208 9.41 -17.62 15.41
C GLU A 208 9.25 -18.71 14.32
N GLU A 209 10.38 -19.25 13.86
CA GLU A 209 10.50 -20.21 12.75
C GLU A 209 10.26 -19.64 11.35
N GLU A 210 10.10 -18.32 11.21
CA GLU A 210 9.92 -17.66 9.90
C GLU A 210 11.25 -17.40 9.17
N GLU A 211 11.29 -17.72 7.88
CA GLU A 211 12.35 -17.36 6.95
C GLU A 211 12.27 -15.87 6.62
N ILE A 212 13.39 -15.17 6.80
CA ILE A 212 13.50 -13.74 6.57
C ILE A 212 14.71 -13.42 5.70
N SER A 213 14.54 -12.39 4.87
CA SER A 213 15.63 -11.65 4.24
C SER A 213 15.71 -10.27 4.88
N PHE A 214 16.89 -9.73 5.09
CA PHE A 214 17.06 -8.45 5.78
C PHE A 214 18.36 -7.73 5.40
N ILE A 215 18.39 -6.43 5.63
CA ILE A 215 19.59 -5.60 5.54
C ILE A 215 20.12 -5.37 6.96
N TYR A 216 21.42 -5.56 7.15
CA TYR A 216 22.07 -5.35 8.45
C TYR A 216 23.45 -4.68 8.32
N THR A 217 23.86 -4.02 9.40
CA THR A 217 25.22 -3.50 9.58
C THR A 217 25.97 -4.32 10.64
N GLU A 218 27.29 -4.40 10.50
CA GLU A 218 28.19 -5.02 11.48
C GLU A 218 29.42 -4.12 11.64
N THR A 219 29.67 -3.65 12.85
CA THR A 219 30.83 -2.79 13.15
C THR A 219 31.72 -3.43 14.21
N GLU A 220 32.96 -2.97 14.35
CA GLU A 220 33.88 -3.49 15.38
C GLU A 220 33.43 -3.15 16.81
N ILE A 221 32.51 -2.19 16.97
CA ILE A 221 32.10 -1.61 18.25
C ILE A 221 30.66 -2.02 18.62
N GLU A 222 29.78 -2.14 17.62
CA GLU A 222 28.37 -2.49 17.81
C GLU A 222 28.12 -3.95 17.43
N ASP A 223 27.20 -4.60 18.15
CA ASP A 223 26.65 -5.89 17.73
C ASP A 223 25.91 -5.72 16.40
N LYS A 224 25.72 -6.81 15.64
CA LYS A 224 24.99 -6.80 14.37
C LYS A 224 23.62 -6.11 14.53
N MET A 225 23.28 -5.20 13.64
CA MET A 225 22.03 -4.43 13.70
C MET A 225 21.25 -4.60 12.40
N ILE A 226 20.01 -5.06 12.49
CA ILE A 226 19.08 -5.10 11.36
C ILE A 226 18.49 -3.72 11.17
N GLU A 227 18.69 -3.21 9.96
CA GLU A 227 18.23 -1.91 9.51
C GLU A 227 16.78 -2.01 8.99
N SER A 228 16.50 -3.07 8.23
CA SER A 228 15.19 -3.34 7.62
C SER A 228 15.06 -4.80 7.18
N PHE A 229 13.82 -5.29 7.09
CA PHE A 229 13.47 -6.56 6.48
C PHE A 229 13.14 -6.38 5.00
N LEU A 230 13.54 -7.35 4.18
CA LEU A 230 13.28 -7.40 2.75
C LEU A 230 12.09 -8.31 2.49
N TYR A 231 11.13 -7.82 1.71
CA TYR A 231 9.95 -8.56 1.28
C TYR A 231 9.91 -8.65 -0.24
N GLU A 232 9.35 -9.72 -0.78
CA GLU A 232 9.12 -9.81 -2.21
C GLU A 232 7.96 -8.87 -2.57
N ARG A 233 8.23 -7.90 -3.45
CA ARG A 233 7.25 -6.94 -3.94
C ARG A 233 7.06 -7.16 -5.42
N GLU A 234 5.84 -7.48 -5.81
CA GLU A 234 5.43 -7.60 -7.21
C GLU A 234 4.51 -6.44 -7.58
N HIS A 235 4.85 -5.73 -8.65
CA HIS A 235 3.97 -4.71 -9.23
C HIS A 235 3.19 -5.31 -10.38
N ILE A 236 1.86 -5.25 -10.30
CA ILE A 236 0.96 -5.88 -11.25
C ILE A 236 0.15 -4.80 -11.95
N LEU A 237 0.35 -4.67 -13.25
CA LEU A 237 -0.42 -3.82 -14.14
C LEU A 237 -1.36 -4.65 -15.01
N LEU A 238 -2.66 -4.48 -14.85
CA LEU A 238 -3.69 -5.17 -15.62
C LEU A 238 -4.10 -4.36 -16.85
N GLU A 239 -4.25 -5.03 -18.00
CA GLU A 239 -4.84 -4.42 -19.20
C GLU A 239 -6.38 -4.33 -19.13
N ARG A 240 -7.00 -5.11 -18.23
CA ARG A 240 -8.46 -5.26 -18.11
C ARG A 240 -8.90 -5.18 -16.65
N SER A 241 -10.21 -5.28 -16.44
CA SER A 241 -10.77 -5.31 -15.09
C SER A 241 -10.16 -6.46 -14.26
N PRO A 242 -9.84 -6.22 -12.97
CA PRO A 242 -9.41 -7.28 -12.06
C PRO A 242 -10.48 -8.35 -11.83
N LEU A 243 -11.74 -8.08 -12.20
CA LEU A 243 -12.87 -9.02 -12.15
C LEU A 243 -12.99 -9.89 -13.41
N GLU A 244 -12.21 -9.61 -14.47
CA GLU A 244 -12.13 -10.46 -15.66
C GLU A 244 -11.07 -11.55 -15.45
N LEU A 245 -11.44 -12.60 -14.73
CA LEU A 245 -10.60 -13.77 -14.52
C LEU A 245 -10.29 -14.48 -15.85
N ASP A 246 -9.08 -15.03 -15.97
CA ASP A 246 -8.78 -15.98 -17.04
C ASP A 246 -9.54 -17.30 -16.86
N GLN A 247 -9.51 -18.14 -17.89
CA GLN A 247 -10.25 -19.41 -17.86
C GLN A 247 -9.76 -20.36 -16.76
N GLU A 248 -8.47 -20.33 -16.42
CA GLU A 248 -7.92 -21.20 -15.39
C GLU A 248 -8.47 -20.82 -14.01
N LEU A 249 -8.46 -19.54 -13.65
CA LEU A 249 -9.02 -19.04 -12.40
C LEU A 249 -10.55 -19.22 -12.33
N ILE A 250 -11.26 -19.16 -13.45
CA ILE A 250 -12.70 -19.49 -13.53
C ILE A 250 -12.94 -20.96 -13.20
N ASP A 251 -12.14 -21.87 -13.78
CA ASP A 251 -12.27 -23.31 -13.56
C ASP A 251 -12.01 -23.66 -12.10
N ILE A 252 -11.01 -23.04 -11.46
CA ILE A 252 -10.71 -23.20 -10.03
C ILE A 252 -11.80 -22.62 -9.15
N SER A 253 -12.29 -21.41 -9.46
CA SER A 253 -13.41 -20.80 -8.74
C SER A 253 -14.65 -21.72 -8.79
N THR A 254 -14.90 -22.34 -9.94
CA THR A 254 -15.98 -23.32 -10.11
C THR A 254 -15.76 -24.57 -9.27
N HIS A 255 -14.54 -25.12 -9.27
CA HIS A 255 -14.20 -26.25 -8.40
C HIS A 255 -14.31 -25.91 -6.91
N LEU A 256 -13.94 -24.70 -6.49
CA LEU A 256 -14.10 -24.24 -5.11
C LEU A 256 -15.57 -24.22 -4.70
N ILE A 257 -16.48 -23.81 -5.60
CA ILE A 257 -17.92 -23.86 -5.39
C ILE A 257 -18.37 -25.32 -5.17
N GLU A 258 -17.91 -26.26 -5.99
CA GLU A 258 -18.34 -27.67 -5.99
C GLU A 258 -17.73 -28.54 -4.88
N ALA A 259 -16.44 -28.39 -4.59
CA ALA A 259 -15.68 -29.32 -3.73
C ALA A 259 -15.89 -29.11 -2.23
N ASP A 260 -16.39 -27.94 -1.81
CA ASP A 260 -16.55 -27.53 -0.40
C ASP A 260 -15.25 -27.61 0.44
N GLU A 261 -14.08 -27.57 -0.21
CA GLU A 261 -12.76 -27.58 0.43
C GLU A 261 -11.85 -26.51 -0.19
N ASN A 262 -11.02 -25.87 0.63
CA ASN A 262 -10.05 -24.85 0.20
C ASN A 262 -8.76 -25.43 -0.41
N SER A 263 -8.60 -26.76 -0.41
CA SER A 263 -7.44 -27.46 -0.96
C SER A 263 -7.20 -27.18 -2.44
N VAL A 264 -8.26 -26.79 -3.17
CA VAL A 264 -8.20 -26.39 -4.59
C VAL A 264 -7.38 -25.11 -4.83
N LEU A 265 -7.16 -24.30 -3.79
CA LEU A 265 -6.34 -23.09 -3.86
C LEU A 265 -4.84 -23.38 -3.70
N SER A 266 -4.45 -24.64 -3.47
CA SER A 266 -3.03 -25.01 -3.31
C SER A 266 -2.23 -24.72 -4.57
N GLY A 267 -1.15 -23.94 -4.44
CA GLY A 267 -0.22 -23.63 -5.52
C GLY A 267 -0.52 -22.34 -6.29
N TYR A 268 -1.64 -21.67 -6.00
CA TYR A 268 -1.94 -20.34 -6.54
C TYR A 268 -1.19 -19.25 -5.77
N GLN A 269 -0.83 -18.18 -6.45
CA GLN A 269 -0.16 -17.01 -5.90
C GLN A 269 -1.14 -16.12 -5.12
N PRO A 270 -0.63 -15.27 -4.20
CA PRO A 270 -1.48 -14.35 -3.43
C PRO A 270 -2.45 -13.53 -4.29
N PHE A 271 -1.96 -12.98 -5.41
CA PHE A 271 -2.77 -12.14 -6.29
C PHE A 271 -3.91 -12.91 -6.96
N GLU A 272 -3.66 -14.14 -7.40
CA GLU A 272 -4.67 -15.00 -8.02
C GLU A 272 -5.79 -15.34 -7.04
N VAL A 273 -5.42 -15.68 -5.79
CA VAL A 273 -6.40 -15.95 -4.71
C VAL A 273 -7.21 -14.69 -4.39
N PHE A 274 -6.55 -13.53 -4.35
CA PHE A 274 -7.23 -12.23 -4.20
C PHE A 274 -8.23 -11.96 -5.33
N GLN A 275 -7.83 -12.16 -6.60
CA GLN A 275 -8.73 -11.95 -7.74
C GLN A 275 -9.95 -12.87 -7.68
N MET A 276 -9.76 -14.15 -7.37
CA MET A 276 -10.87 -15.11 -7.21
C MET A 276 -11.80 -14.72 -6.06
N TYR A 277 -11.24 -14.24 -4.93
CA TYR A 277 -12.05 -13.72 -3.82
C TYR A 277 -12.89 -12.52 -4.25
N MET A 278 -12.28 -11.52 -4.91
CA MET A 278 -12.99 -10.32 -5.38
C MET A 278 -14.06 -10.65 -6.43
N TYR A 279 -13.77 -11.59 -7.34
CA TYR A 279 -14.72 -12.12 -8.30
C TYR A 279 -15.93 -12.78 -7.60
N THR A 280 -15.66 -13.64 -6.60
CA THR A 280 -16.70 -14.31 -5.80
C THR A 280 -17.57 -13.28 -5.06
N GLN A 281 -16.93 -12.25 -4.52
CA GLN A 281 -17.58 -11.16 -3.80
C GLN A 281 -18.43 -10.28 -4.72
N ALA A 282 -17.96 -10.00 -5.94
CA ALA A 282 -18.74 -9.31 -6.97
C ALA A 282 -19.98 -10.12 -7.42
N GLY A 283 -19.87 -11.45 -7.42
CA GLY A 283 -20.98 -12.37 -7.66
C GLY A 283 -21.96 -12.53 -6.49
N GLU A 284 -21.71 -11.88 -5.35
CA GLU A 284 -22.49 -12.00 -4.11
C GLU A 284 -22.60 -13.45 -3.60
N ASP A 285 -21.62 -14.31 -3.91
CA ASP A 285 -21.58 -15.70 -3.47
C ASP A 285 -20.86 -15.84 -2.11
N TYR A 286 -21.51 -15.30 -1.08
CA TYR A 286 -21.00 -15.35 0.30
C TYR A 286 -20.76 -16.78 0.82
N GLY A 287 -21.44 -17.78 0.23
CA GLY A 287 -21.24 -19.18 0.62
C GLY A 287 -19.87 -19.71 0.17
N THR A 288 -19.41 -19.28 -1.00
CA THR A 288 -18.07 -19.57 -1.51
C THR A 288 -17.03 -18.64 -0.88
N MET A 289 -17.35 -17.36 -0.65
CA MET A 289 -16.45 -16.44 0.07
C MET A 289 -16.01 -16.98 1.44
N TYR A 290 -16.92 -17.62 2.18
CA TYR A 290 -16.61 -18.23 3.48
C TYR A 290 -15.48 -19.26 3.41
N LYS A 291 -15.27 -19.91 2.25
CA LYS A 291 -14.24 -20.94 2.03
C LYS A 291 -12.83 -20.37 1.89
N TYR A 292 -12.70 -19.07 1.61
CA TYR A 292 -11.40 -18.41 1.55
C TYR A 292 -10.81 -18.12 2.93
N TYR A 293 -11.59 -18.26 4.00
CA TYR A 293 -11.11 -18.02 5.35
C TYR A 293 -10.52 -19.30 5.97
N PRO A 294 -9.49 -19.19 6.82
CA PRO A 294 -9.02 -20.31 7.63
C PRO A 294 -10.14 -20.88 8.50
N GLU A 295 -10.15 -22.20 8.70
CA GLU A 295 -11.17 -22.87 9.51
C GLU A 295 -11.16 -22.31 10.95
N GLY A 296 -12.32 -21.86 11.43
CA GLY A 296 -12.49 -21.30 12.77
C GLY A 296 -11.97 -19.87 12.96
N SER A 297 -11.49 -19.20 11.90
CA SER A 297 -11.02 -17.81 11.97
C SER A 297 -12.15 -16.78 11.96
N VAL A 298 -13.35 -17.18 11.54
CA VAL A 298 -14.57 -16.36 11.52
C VAL A 298 -15.47 -16.81 12.69
N ASP A 299 -15.83 -15.88 13.58
CA ASP A 299 -16.58 -16.14 14.82
C ASP A 299 -18.10 -16.40 14.62
N ILE A 300 -18.55 -16.57 13.38
CA ILE A 300 -19.96 -16.79 13.02
C ILE A 300 -20.09 -18.01 12.11
N SER A 301 -21.26 -18.66 12.11
CA SER A 301 -21.49 -19.81 11.23
C SER A 301 -21.55 -19.38 9.76
N LYS A 302 -21.34 -20.33 8.84
CA LYS A 302 -21.51 -20.12 7.40
C LYS A 302 -22.89 -19.55 7.06
N GLU A 303 -23.95 -20.04 7.70
CA GLU A 303 -25.32 -19.55 7.48
C GLU A 303 -25.47 -18.09 7.93
N GLN A 304 -24.91 -17.75 9.09
CA GLN A 304 -24.95 -16.39 9.61
C GLN A 304 -24.11 -15.44 8.73
N PHE A 305 -22.92 -15.86 8.29
CA PHE A 305 -22.09 -15.11 7.35
C PHE A 305 -22.83 -14.81 6.04
N VAL A 306 -23.52 -15.81 5.48
CA VAL A 306 -24.32 -15.65 4.27
C VAL A 306 -25.53 -14.74 4.49
N GLU A 307 -26.21 -14.85 5.64
CA GLU A 307 -27.34 -13.98 5.99
C GLU A 307 -26.91 -12.52 6.14
N GLU A 308 -25.82 -12.27 6.87
CA GLU A 308 -25.26 -10.94 7.07
C GLU A 308 -24.74 -10.33 5.76
N GLY A 309 -24.01 -11.11 4.96
CA GLY A 309 -23.53 -10.67 3.64
C GLY A 309 -24.66 -10.27 2.68
N ARG A 310 -25.79 -10.98 2.73
CA ARG A 310 -26.98 -10.69 1.91
C ARG A 310 -27.88 -9.59 2.47
N SER A 311 -27.48 -8.91 3.54
CA SER A 311 -28.23 -7.75 4.01
C SER A 311 -28.28 -6.67 2.93
N GLY A 312 -29.43 -6.01 2.76
CA GLY A 312 -29.61 -5.03 1.68
C GLY A 312 -28.62 -3.87 1.74
N VAL A 313 -28.12 -3.52 2.94
CA VAL A 313 -27.09 -2.50 3.13
C VAL A 313 -25.74 -3.00 2.62
N ASN A 314 -25.33 -4.20 3.01
CA ASN A 314 -24.06 -4.78 2.57
C ASN A 314 -24.03 -4.97 1.05
N THR A 315 -25.14 -5.43 0.46
CA THR A 315 -25.25 -5.59 -1.00
C THR A 315 -25.07 -4.26 -1.76
N VAL A 316 -25.64 -3.16 -1.26
CA VAL A 316 -25.49 -1.84 -1.91
C VAL A 316 -24.05 -1.36 -1.79
N ASN A 317 -23.47 -1.39 -0.59
CA ASN A 317 -22.08 -0.99 -0.37
C ASN A 317 -21.11 -1.84 -1.18
N GLN A 318 -21.37 -3.14 -1.29
CA GLN A 318 -20.57 -4.08 -2.06
C GLN A 318 -20.56 -3.75 -3.55
N ARG A 319 -21.73 -3.44 -4.12
CA ARG A 319 -21.84 -3.07 -5.54
C ARG A 319 -21.16 -1.74 -5.83
N GLU A 320 -21.27 -0.78 -4.93
CA GLU A 320 -20.56 0.49 -5.05
C GLU A 320 -19.04 0.27 -5.02
N PHE A 321 -18.55 -0.49 -4.04
CA PHE A 321 -17.14 -0.87 -3.96
C PHE A 321 -16.67 -1.59 -5.23
N MET A 322 -17.42 -2.60 -5.69
CA MET A 322 -17.05 -3.38 -6.88
C MET A 322 -17.09 -2.55 -8.16
N SER A 323 -17.96 -1.56 -8.25
CA SER A 323 -17.97 -0.61 -9.36
C SER A 323 -16.69 0.23 -9.39
N LYS A 324 -16.15 0.64 -8.23
CA LYS A 324 -14.86 1.35 -8.16
C LYS A 324 -13.70 0.39 -8.44
N PHE A 325 -13.73 -0.79 -7.82
CA PHE A 325 -12.72 -1.83 -7.97
C PHE A 325 -12.53 -2.29 -9.42
N ASN A 326 -13.62 -2.34 -10.20
CA ASN A 326 -13.58 -2.67 -11.62
C ASN A 326 -12.68 -1.74 -12.45
N GLU A 327 -12.38 -0.52 -11.97
CA GLU A 327 -11.54 0.45 -12.65
C GLU A 327 -10.07 0.43 -12.22
N VAL A 328 -9.71 -0.34 -11.19
CA VAL A 328 -8.32 -0.46 -10.73
C VAL A 328 -7.49 -1.24 -11.76
N ARG A 329 -6.31 -0.73 -12.09
CA ARG A 329 -5.38 -1.39 -13.02
C ARG A 329 -4.03 -1.72 -12.39
N GLU A 330 -3.71 -1.12 -11.26
CA GLU A 330 -2.41 -1.18 -10.63
C GLU A 330 -2.52 -1.78 -9.24
N PHE A 331 -1.68 -2.77 -8.97
CA PHE A 331 -1.62 -3.48 -7.70
C PHE A 331 -0.18 -3.66 -7.28
N GLU A 332 0.03 -3.62 -5.98
CA GLU A 332 1.29 -3.98 -5.35
C GLU A 332 1.03 -5.20 -4.48
N VAL A 333 1.83 -6.26 -4.65
CA VAL A 333 1.71 -7.50 -3.88
C VAL A 333 2.98 -7.67 -3.07
N ILE A 334 2.87 -7.53 -1.77
CA ILE A 334 3.95 -7.75 -0.82
C ILE A 334 3.79 -9.16 -0.25
N THR A 335 4.69 -10.06 -0.60
CA THR A 335 4.69 -11.46 -0.14
C THR A 335 5.78 -11.68 0.91
N LYS A 336 5.35 -12.21 2.05
CA LYS A 336 6.17 -12.77 3.14
C LYS A 336 5.98 -14.30 3.12
N GLU A 337 6.75 -15.05 3.91
CA GLU A 337 6.62 -16.51 3.93
C GLU A 337 5.19 -16.97 4.28
N ARG A 338 4.60 -16.33 5.29
CA ARG A 338 3.30 -16.71 5.87
C ARG A 338 2.18 -15.68 5.68
N ALA A 339 2.47 -14.55 5.08
CA ALA A 339 1.51 -13.48 4.88
C ALA A 339 1.70 -12.86 3.51
N ALA A 340 0.62 -12.37 2.91
CA ALA A 340 0.71 -11.54 1.73
C ALA A 340 -0.25 -10.37 1.85
N THR A 341 0.13 -9.24 1.26
CA THR A 341 -0.66 -8.02 1.27
C THR A 341 -0.81 -7.53 -0.15
N VAL A 342 -2.05 -7.38 -0.61
CA VAL A 342 -2.37 -6.74 -1.90
C VAL A 342 -2.81 -5.32 -1.61
N LEU A 343 -2.08 -4.36 -2.18
CA LEU A 343 -2.39 -2.93 -2.08
C LEU A 343 -2.89 -2.43 -3.44
N PHE A 344 -3.90 -1.57 -3.40
CA PHE A 344 -4.44 -0.90 -4.57
C PHE A 344 -5.11 0.41 -4.17
N THR A 345 -5.25 1.33 -5.11
CA THR A 345 -5.77 2.68 -4.84
C THR A 345 -6.96 2.99 -5.73
N PHE A 346 -8.01 3.60 -5.18
CA PHE A 346 -9.08 4.20 -5.98
C PHE A 346 -8.79 5.67 -6.21
N ASN A 347 -8.81 6.09 -7.48
CA ASN A 347 -8.67 7.50 -7.91
C ASN A 347 -7.50 8.24 -7.20
N GLU A 348 -6.39 7.55 -6.93
CA GLU A 348 -5.18 8.09 -6.27
C GLU A 348 -5.34 8.60 -4.83
N GLU A 349 -6.54 8.59 -4.25
CA GLU A 349 -6.82 9.16 -2.93
C GLU A 349 -7.04 8.10 -1.83
N GLU A 350 -7.64 6.97 -2.19
CA GLU A 350 -8.03 5.93 -1.22
C GLU A 350 -7.20 4.66 -1.42
N ARG A 351 -6.15 4.45 -0.60
CA ARG A 351 -5.35 3.22 -0.58
C ARG A 351 -6.08 2.15 0.23
N PHE A 352 -6.30 1.00 -0.39
CA PHE A 352 -6.88 -0.19 0.22
C PHE A 352 -5.81 -1.25 0.42
N THR A 353 -6.04 -2.09 1.43
CA THR A 353 -5.14 -3.18 1.79
C THR A 353 -5.97 -4.44 1.97
N PHE A 354 -5.55 -5.51 1.30
CA PHE A 354 -6.12 -6.83 1.41
C PHE A 354 -5.08 -7.80 1.96
N GLN A 355 -5.40 -8.49 3.05
CA GLN A 355 -4.45 -9.36 3.74
C GLN A 355 -4.79 -10.84 3.52
N LEU A 356 -3.78 -11.60 3.19
CA LEU A 356 -3.78 -13.05 3.05
C LEU A 356 -2.80 -13.65 4.06
N GLU A 357 -3.07 -14.87 4.50
CA GLU A 357 -2.17 -15.68 5.31
C GLU A 357 -2.02 -17.07 4.73
N ARG A 358 -0.82 -17.63 4.85
CA ARG A 358 -0.47 -18.94 4.31
C ARG A 358 -0.74 -20.02 5.35
N HIS A 359 -1.58 -20.98 4.99
CA HIS A 359 -1.79 -22.22 5.73
C HIS A 359 -1.30 -23.38 4.89
N GLN A 360 -0.18 -23.99 5.30
CA GLN A 360 0.53 -24.98 4.50
C GLN A 360 0.95 -24.40 3.13
N ASN A 361 0.32 -24.83 2.05
CA ASN A 361 0.60 -24.34 0.69
C ASN A 361 -0.58 -23.58 0.07
N ILE A 362 -1.48 -23.06 0.91
CA ILE A 362 -2.71 -22.38 0.51
C ILE A 362 -2.70 -20.98 1.09
N TRP A 363 -2.98 -19.98 0.25
CA TRP A 363 -3.28 -18.62 0.70
C TRP A 363 -4.75 -18.50 1.03
N LEU A 364 -5.05 -17.94 2.20
CA LEU A 364 -6.38 -17.74 2.72
C LEU A 364 -6.54 -16.28 3.17
N VAL A 365 -7.76 -15.77 3.13
CA VAL A 365 -8.09 -14.40 3.50
C VAL A 365 -8.00 -14.26 5.01
N LYS A 366 -7.19 -13.31 5.46
CA LYS A 366 -7.08 -12.98 6.88
C LYS A 366 -8.33 -12.22 7.30
N PRO A 367 -9.11 -12.69 8.29
CA PRO A 367 -10.28 -11.97 8.77
C PRO A 367 -9.88 -10.58 9.25
N MET A 368 -10.40 -9.55 8.59
CA MET A 368 -10.29 -8.17 9.04
C MET A 368 -11.50 -7.89 9.94
N PRO A 369 -11.32 -7.28 11.12
CA PRO A 369 -12.47 -6.81 11.89
C PRO A 369 -13.26 -5.86 11.01
N LEU A 370 -14.58 -6.11 10.90
CA LEU A 370 -15.51 -5.21 10.21
C LEU A 370 -15.37 -3.83 10.86
N GLN A 371 -14.78 -2.86 10.14
CA GLN A 371 -14.60 -1.48 10.61
C GLN A 371 -15.90 -0.69 10.53
#